data_AF-A0AAE9LSM0-F1
#
_entry.id   AF-A0AAE9LSM0-F1
#
_cell.length_a   1.000
_cell.length_b   1.000
_cell.length_c   1.000
_cell.angle_alpha   90.00
_cell.angle_beta   90.00
_cell.angle_gamma   90.00
#
_symmetry.space_group_name_H-M   'P 1'
#
loop_
_entity.id
_entity.type
_entity.pdbx_description
1 polymer ?
#
loop_
_entity_poly.entity_id
_entity_poly.type
_entity_poly.pdbx_seq_one_letter_code
_entity_poly.pdbx_strand_id
1 'polypeptide(L)'
;MKKNPVLLMSLLSLLTINSCAQPISRNLESTIKDNNVCIFTNNEKTYSDVENSYLVFVAEITDSKDYKTVYEKTYSKGKFPILEDDCALIPLNIFKINKPYDVNLESNKNFATQICISEAGKILPVSYLSPGEAVCSK
;
A
#
# COMPACT_ATOMS: atom_id res chain seq x y z
N MET A 1 -28.29 -14.19 -47.88
CA MET A 1 -28.26 -13.28 -46.71
C MET A 1 -26.83 -12.79 -46.51
N LYS A 2 -26.52 -11.55 -46.88
CA LYS A 2 -25.17 -10.97 -46.73
C LYS A 2 -24.95 -10.59 -45.26
N LYS A 3 -24.08 -11.33 -44.56
CA LYS A 3 -23.63 -10.95 -43.21
C LYS A 3 -22.84 -9.64 -43.35
N ASN A 4 -23.29 -8.57 -42.70
CA ASN A 4 -22.67 -7.27 -42.77
C ASN A 4 -21.58 -7.17 -41.68
N PRO A 5 -20.29 -7.35 -42.01
CA PRO A 5 -19.22 -7.47 -41.01
C PRO A 5 -18.97 -6.15 -40.26
N VAL A 6 -19.45 -5.03 -40.80
CA VAL A 6 -19.28 -3.70 -40.22
C VAL A 6 -20.04 -3.56 -38.89
N LEU A 7 -21.22 -4.18 -38.78
CA LEU A 7 -22.01 -4.14 -37.54
C LEU A 7 -21.32 -4.93 -36.40
N LEU A 8 -20.61 -6.02 -36.77
CA LEU A 8 -19.89 -6.86 -35.81
C LEU A 8 -18.63 -6.15 -35.28
N MET A 9 -17.89 -5.45 -36.16
CA MET A 9 -16.73 -4.66 -35.76
C MET A 9 -17.11 -3.47 -34.87
N SER A 10 -18.25 -2.83 -35.12
CA SER A 10 -18.71 -1.69 -34.30
C SER A 10 -19.17 -2.10 -32.90
N LEU A 11 -19.49 -3.38 -32.68
CA LEU A 11 -19.89 -3.93 -31.38
C LEU A 11 -18.68 -4.37 -30.53
N LEU A 12 -17.57 -4.78 -31.16
CA LEU A 12 -16.34 -5.18 -30.47
C LEU A 12 -15.55 -4.00 -29.90
N SER A 13 -15.64 -2.81 -30.50
CA SER A 13 -14.95 -1.60 -30.02
C SER A 13 -15.54 -1.01 -28.73
N LEU A 14 -16.71 -1.48 -28.28
CA LEU A 14 -17.34 -1.07 -27.02
C LEU A 14 -16.81 -1.84 -25.79
N LEU A 15 -16.05 -2.94 -25.99
CA LEU A 15 -15.56 -3.79 -24.91
C LEU A 15 -14.11 -3.49 -24.46
N THR A 16 -13.42 -2.54 -25.09
CA THR A 16 -12.03 -2.21 -24.76
C THR A 16 -11.89 -1.01 -23.81
N ILE A 17 -12.85 -0.81 -22.92
CA ILE A 17 -12.59 -0.04 -21.70
C ILE A 17 -11.74 -0.93 -20.78
N ASN A 18 -10.43 -0.91 -21.01
CA ASN A 18 -9.45 -1.32 -20.00
C ASN A 18 -9.61 -0.37 -18.80
N SER A 19 -10.59 -0.63 -17.94
CA SER A 19 -10.54 -0.16 -16.58
C SER A 19 -9.31 -0.83 -15.97
N CYS A 20 -8.23 -0.07 -15.82
CA CYS A 20 -7.17 -0.41 -14.90
C CYS A 20 -7.84 -0.47 -13.52
N ALA A 21 -8.32 -1.65 -13.12
CA ALA A 21 -8.77 -1.87 -11.77
C ALA A 21 -7.54 -1.65 -10.88
N GLN A 22 -7.48 -0.49 -10.21
CA GLN A 22 -6.53 -0.33 -9.12
C GLN A 22 -6.80 -1.48 -8.14
N PRO A 23 -5.78 -2.29 -7.78
CA PRO A 23 -6.00 -3.35 -6.82
C PRO A 23 -6.62 -2.73 -5.57
N ILE A 24 -7.75 -3.30 -5.13
CA ILE A 24 -8.43 -2.85 -3.92
C ILE A 24 -7.47 -3.12 -2.76
N SER A 25 -6.72 -2.10 -2.36
CA SER A 25 -5.88 -2.17 -1.18
C SER A 25 -6.77 -2.04 0.06
N ARG A 26 -6.54 -2.94 1.01
CA ARG A 26 -7.22 -2.93 2.31
C ARG A 26 -6.47 -2.01 3.27
N ASN A 27 -7.16 -1.51 4.29
CA ASN A 27 -6.52 -0.68 5.31
C ASN A 27 -5.43 -1.47 6.04
N LEU A 28 -4.22 -0.90 6.10
CA LEU A 28 -3.15 -1.34 6.98
C LEU A 28 -3.12 -0.44 8.23
N GLU A 29 -3.09 -1.05 9.40
CA GLU A 29 -2.94 -0.33 10.66
C GLU A 29 -1.46 -0.08 10.94
N SER A 30 -1.16 1.01 11.64
CA SER A 30 0.21 1.36 12.00
C SER A 30 0.29 2.06 13.36
N THR A 31 1.28 1.65 14.17
CA THR A 31 1.61 2.26 15.47
C THR A 31 3.12 2.41 15.62
N ILE A 32 3.56 3.05 16.70
CA ILE A 32 4.98 3.15 17.06
C ILE A 32 5.26 2.20 18.22
N LYS A 33 6.22 1.28 18.03
CA LYS A 33 6.63 0.30 19.02
C LYS A 33 8.14 0.12 18.98
N ASP A 34 8.81 0.28 20.12
CA ASP A 34 10.25 0.06 20.29
C ASP A 34 11.13 0.69 19.18
N ASN A 35 10.89 1.96 18.87
CA ASN A 35 11.60 2.71 17.82
C ASN A 35 11.44 2.15 16.38
N ASN A 36 10.30 1.49 16.13
CA ASN A 36 9.89 1.00 14.83
C ASN A 36 8.45 1.45 14.52
N VAL A 37 8.12 1.56 13.24
CA VAL A 37 6.74 1.53 12.77
C VAL A 37 6.28 0.08 12.78
N CYS A 38 5.23 -0.20 13.52
CA CYS A 38 4.61 -1.50 13.72
C CYS A 38 3.36 -1.57 12.84
N ILE A 39 3.36 -2.44 11.82
CA ILE A 39 2.23 -2.56 10.89
C ILE A 39 1.50 -3.89 11.01
N PHE A 40 0.17 -3.85 10.94
CA PHE A 40 -0.70 -5.03 11.05
C PHE A 40 -2.03 -4.82 10.33
N THR A 41 -2.71 -5.90 9.98
CA THR A 41 -3.84 -5.87 9.05
C THR A 41 -5.21 -5.77 9.71
N ASN A 42 -5.32 -6.11 10.99
CA ASN A 42 -6.57 -6.25 11.73
C ASN A 42 -7.63 -7.07 10.96
N ASN A 43 -7.18 -8.09 10.20
CA ASN A 43 -8.01 -8.87 9.31
C ASN A 43 -7.74 -10.37 9.45
N GLU A 44 -8.61 -11.06 10.19
CA GLU A 44 -8.50 -12.50 10.43
C GLU A 44 -8.72 -13.35 9.17
N LYS A 45 -9.34 -12.80 8.12
CA LYS A 45 -9.60 -13.50 6.84
C LYS A 45 -8.45 -13.33 5.85
N THR A 46 -7.27 -12.98 6.34
CA THR A 46 -6.05 -12.85 5.55
C THR A 46 -4.91 -13.60 6.17
N TYR A 47 -4.10 -14.17 5.29
CA TYR A 47 -3.05 -15.09 5.64
C TYR A 47 -1.84 -14.75 4.77
N SER A 48 -0.69 -15.28 5.16
CA SER A 48 0.47 -15.30 4.29
C SER A 48 0.14 -16.01 2.97
N ASP A 49 0.96 -15.80 1.95
CA ASP A 49 0.85 -16.54 0.68
C ASP A 49 1.02 -18.07 0.87
N VAL A 50 0.99 -18.82 -0.24
CA VAL A 50 1.13 -20.29 -0.21
C VAL A 50 2.45 -20.74 0.45
N GLU A 51 3.48 -19.89 0.45
CA GLU A 51 4.80 -20.15 1.04
C GLU A 51 4.93 -19.63 2.49
N ASN A 52 3.83 -19.15 3.07
CA ASN A 52 3.80 -18.44 4.32
C ASN A 52 4.72 -17.21 4.35
N SER A 53 4.81 -16.49 3.24
CA SER A 53 5.48 -15.19 3.13
C SER A 53 4.55 -14.01 2.89
N TYR A 54 5.09 -12.84 3.17
CA TYR A 54 4.54 -11.55 2.77
C TYR A 54 5.67 -10.55 2.55
N LEU A 55 5.43 -9.59 1.66
CA LEU A 55 6.35 -8.50 1.32
C LEU A 55 5.89 -7.23 2.02
N VAL A 56 6.82 -6.52 2.66
CA VAL A 56 6.59 -5.17 3.14
C VAL A 56 7.47 -4.23 2.34
N PHE A 57 6.89 -3.16 1.80
CA PHE A 57 7.66 -2.09 1.18
C PHE A 57 7.13 -0.71 1.57
N VAL A 58 8.05 0.25 1.60
CA VAL A 58 7.77 1.65 1.91
C VAL A 58 8.30 2.50 0.78
N ALA A 59 7.47 3.41 0.29
CA ALA A 59 7.87 4.39 -0.71
C ALA A 59 7.64 5.81 -0.21
N GLU A 60 8.60 6.69 -0.50
CA GLU A 60 8.43 8.14 -0.30
C GLU A 60 7.40 8.64 -1.32
N ILE A 61 6.37 9.36 -0.84
CA ILE A 61 5.41 10.02 -1.73
C ILE A 61 6.03 11.36 -2.12
N THR A 62 6.44 11.48 -3.37
CA THR A 62 7.02 12.71 -3.93
C THR A 62 6.03 13.40 -4.86
N ASP A 63 6.17 14.72 -5.00
CA ASP A 63 5.37 15.51 -5.95
C ASP A 63 5.71 15.17 -7.41
N SER A 64 6.94 14.68 -7.68
CA SER A 64 7.24 14.00 -8.94
C SER A 64 6.60 12.62 -8.91
N LYS A 65 6.02 12.19 -10.02
CA LYS A 65 5.36 10.88 -10.19
C LYS A 65 6.32 9.67 -10.03
N ASP A 66 7.50 9.88 -9.47
CA ASP A 66 8.54 8.89 -9.28
C ASP A 66 8.31 8.16 -7.96
N TYR A 67 7.81 6.93 -8.05
CA TYR A 67 7.67 6.07 -6.87
C TYR A 67 9.06 5.62 -6.42
N LYS A 68 9.54 6.14 -5.28
CA LYS A 68 10.84 5.78 -4.73
C LYS A 68 10.68 4.88 -3.50
N THR A 69 10.87 3.58 -3.70
CA THR A 69 10.98 2.61 -2.60
C THR A 69 12.22 2.92 -1.76
N VAL A 70 12.01 3.11 -0.46
CA VAL A 70 13.07 3.39 0.54
C VAL A 70 13.31 2.22 1.48
N TYR A 71 12.39 1.27 1.53
CA TYR A 71 12.52 0.04 2.29
C TYR A 71 11.73 -1.06 1.61
N GLU A 72 12.30 -2.26 1.59
CA GLU A 72 11.66 -3.48 1.11
C GLU A 72 12.19 -4.66 1.92
N LYS A 73 11.28 -5.53 2.36
CA LYS A 73 11.65 -6.74 3.10
C LYS A 73 10.59 -7.82 2.94
N THR A 74 11.05 -9.00 2.55
CA THR A 74 10.24 -10.23 2.58
C THR A 74 10.34 -10.89 3.95
N TYR A 75 9.19 -11.23 4.52
CA TYR A 75 9.06 -12.02 5.73
C TYR A 75 8.61 -13.42 5.32
N SER A 76 9.36 -14.45 5.68
CA SER A 76 9.05 -15.84 5.33
C SER A 76 8.95 -16.70 6.58
N LYS A 77 8.06 -17.70 6.56
CA LYS A 77 7.92 -18.72 7.63
C LYS A 77 7.59 -18.15 9.01
N GLY A 78 7.06 -16.93 9.06
CA GLY A 78 6.65 -16.23 10.29
C GLY A 78 5.13 -16.13 10.42
N LYS A 79 4.67 -15.64 11.57
CA LYS A 79 3.26 -15.32 11.78
C LYS A 79 2.87 -14.11 10.93
N PHE A 80 1.71 -14.17 10.28
CA PHE A 80 1.16 -13.04 9.54
C PHE A 80 0.71 -11.95 10.53
N PRO A 81 1.01 -10.65 10.28
CA PRO A 81 0.72 -9.57 11.23
C PRO A 81 -0.76 -9.20 11.19
N ILE A 82 -1.59 -10.01 11.86
CA ILE A 82 -3.03 -9.75 12.00
C ILE A 82 -3.26 -8.74 13.13
N LEU A 83 -2.60 -8.94 14.27
CA LEU A 83 -2.72 -8.12 15.47
C LEU A 83 -1.44 -7.31 15.70
N GLU A 84 -1.55 -6.23 16.48
CA GLU A 84 -0.43 -5.35 16.82
C GLU A 84 0.73 -6.08 17.52
N ASP A 85 0.43 -7.07 18.37
CA ASP A 85 1.46 -7.86 19.07
C ASP A 85 2.35 -8.66 18.12
N ASP A 86 1.84 -9.02 16.95
CA ASP A 86 2.52 -9.80 15.91
C ASP A 86 2.96 -8.93 14.72
N CYS A 87 2.97 -7.61 14.88
CA CYS A 87 3.17 -6.68 13.76
C CYS A 87 4.53 -6.85 13.07
N ALA A 88 4.57 -6.49 11.79
CA ALA A 88 5.83 -6.37 11.08
C ALA A 88 6.49 -5.03 11.47
N LEU A 89 7.76 -5.08 11.84
CA LEU A 89 8.51 -3.92 12.30
C LEU A 89 9.31 -3.31 11.13
N ILE A 90 9.14 -2.01 10.93
CA ILE A 90 9.92 -1.20 10.00
C ILE A 90 10.74 -0.20 10.83
N PRO A 91 12.08 -0.20 10.74
CA PRO A 91 12.91 0.72 11.50
C PRO A 91 12.53 2.18 11.29
N LEU A 92 12.37 2.96 12.37
CA LEU A 92 11.90 4.35 12.28
C LEU A 92 12.89 5.24 11.50
N ASN A 93 14.17 4.87 11.44
CA ASN A 93 15.19 5.59 10.67
C ASN A 93 15.01 5.55 9.14
N ILE A 94 14.13 4.70 8.63
CA ILE A 94 13.71 4.70 7.22
C ILE A 94 12.87 5.94 6.91
N PHE A 95 12.14 6.45 7.90
CA PHE A 95 11.20 7.55 7.74
C PHE A 95 11.87 8.87 8.09
N LYS A 96 11.82 9.82 7.15
CA LYS A 96 12.19 11.21 7.44
C LYS A 96 11.03 11.90 8.13
N ILE A 97 11.37 12.77 9.08
CA ILE A 97 10.40 13.57 9.81
C ILE A 97 9.61 14.46 8.84
N ASN A 98 8.30 14.54 9.07
CA ASN A 98 7.33 15.33 8.30
C ASN A 98 7.39 15.08 6.78
N LYS A 99 7.66 13.83 6.38
CA LYS A 99 7.54 13.37 5.00
C LYS A 99 6.46 12.31 4.85
N PRO A 100 5.64 12.37 3.79
CA PRO A 100 4.61 11.38 3.51
C PRO A 100 5.22 10.12 2.88
N TYR A 101 4.73 8.97 3.35
CA TYR A 101 5.14 7.65 2.88
C TYR A 101 3.91 6.79 2.61
N ASP A 102 4.03 5.95 1.59
CA ASP A 102 3.11 4.85 1.33
C ASP A 102 3.73 3.57 1.88
N VAL A 103 3.02 2.89 2.78
CA VAL A 103 3.46 1.66 3.44
C VAL A 103 2.55 0.54 3.01
N ASN A 104 3.13 -0.48 2.40
CA ASN A 104 2.40 -1.58 1.82
C ASN A 104 2.81 -2.91 2.46
N LEU A 105 1.83 -3.80 2.58
CA LEU A 105 2.00 -5.19 2.92
C LEU A 105 1.28 -6.03 1.86
N GLU A 106 2.03 -6.83 1.13
CA GLU A 106 1.51 -7.71 0.08
C GLU A 106 1.67 -9.18 0.46
N SER A 107 0.58 -9.93 0.31
CA SER A 107 0.55 -11.39 0.43
C SER A 107 -0.43 -11.97 -0.60
N ASN A 108 -1.34 -12.86 -0.19
CA ASN A 108 -2.51 -13.20 -0.99
C ASN A 108 -3.51 -12.03 -1.15
N LYS A 109 -3.34 -10.96 -0.37
CA LYS A 109 -4.06 -9.70 -0.48
C LYS A 109 -3.11 -8.53 -0.26
N ASN A 110 -3.50 -7.35 -0.74
CA ASN A 110 -2.72 -6.13 -0.58
C ASN A 110 -3.35 -5.24 0.49
N PHE A 111 -2.50 -4.70 1.35
CA PHE A 111 -2.83 -3.77 2.41
C PHE A 111 -1.93 -2.56 2.29
N ALA A 112 -2.48 -1.36 2.49
CA ALA A 112 -1.72 -0.13 2.42
C ALA A 112 -2.22 0.88 3.45
N THR A 113 -1.30 1.76 3.84
CA THR A 113 -1.60 2.97 4.60
C THR A 113 -0.60 4.05 4.26
N GLN A 114 -1.02 5.30 4.41
CA GLN A 114 -0.16 6.45 4.18
C GLN A 114 0.10 7.15 5.50
N ILE A 115 1.38 7.35 5.80
CA ILE A 115 1.80 7.90 7.09
C ILE A 115 2.86 8.98 6.94
N CYS A 116 2.92 9.84 7.94
CA CYS A 116 4.07 10.68 8.24
C CYS A 116 4.56 10.39 9.66
N ILE A 117 5.85 10.66 9.93
CA ILE A 117 6.40 10.69 11.28
C ILE A 117 6.61 12.14 11.72
N SER A 118 5.95 12.56 12.79
CA SER A 118 6.13 13.89 13.38
C SER A 118 7.47 14.03 14.13
N GLU A 119 7.87 15.26 14.43
CA GLU A 119 9.03 15.55 15.29
C GLU A 119 8.92 14.90 16.68
N ALA A 120 7.69 14.74 17.19
CA ALA A 120 7.42 14.05 18.45
C ALA A 120 7.45 12.51 18.34
N GLY A 121 7.82 11.96 17.18
CA GLY A 121 7.87 10.52 16.93
C GLY A 121 6.50 9.85 16.81
N LYS A 122 5.44 10.62 16.57
CA LYS A 122 4.07 10.10 16.35
C LYS A 122 3.75 9.91 14.88
N ILE A 123 2.93 8.92 14.57
CA ILE A 123 2.32 8.76 13.25
C ILE A 123 1.26 9.83 13.04
N LEU A 124 1.31 10.49 11.88
CA LEU A 124 0.36 11.47 11.42
C LEU A 124 -0.30 10.97 10.13
N PRO A 125 -1.59 11.30 9.89
CA PRO A 125 -2.24 11.00 8.62
C PRO A 125 -1.64 11.84 7.49
N VAL A 126 -1.65 11.28 6.28
CA VAL A 126 -1.34 12.01 5.06
C VAL A 126 -2.62 12.67 4.54
N SER A 127 -2.49 13.87 3.98
CA SER A 127 -3.58 14.57 3.28
C SER A 127 -3.07 15.17 1.98
N TYR A 128 -3.99 15.57 1.12
CA TYR A 128 -3.67 16.07 -0.20
C TYR A 128 -4.18 17.50 -0.35
N LEU A 129 -3.29 18.44 -0.65
CA LEU A 129 -3.68 19.83 -0.97
C LEU A 129 -4.24 19.90 -2.39
N SER A 130 -3.65 19.14 -3.30
CA SER A 130 -4.05 18.96 -4.68
C SER A 130 -3.68 17.54 -5.16
N PRO A 131 -4.17 17.07 -6.33
CA PRO A 131 -3.79 15.76 -6.84
C PRO A 131 -2.27 15.62 -7.00
N GLY A 132 -1.67 14.70 -6.25
CA GLY A 132 -0.22 14.45 -6.26
C GLY A 132 0.59 15.25 -5.23
N GLU A 133 -0.03 16.22 -4.54
CA GLU A 133 0.63 17.05 -3.54
C GLU A 133 0.28 16.57 -2.13
N ALA A 134 1.01 15.54 -1.69
CA ALA A 134 0.81 14.91 -0.39
C ALA A 134 1.54 15.67 0.72
N VAL A 135 0.86 15.90 1.84
CA VAL A 135 1.39 16.60 3.00
C VAL A 135 1.05 15.85 4.29
N CYS A 136 1.84 16.10 5.33
CA CYS A 136 1.57 15.58 6.67
C CYS A 136 0.54 16.46 7.38
N SER A 137 -0.57 15.86 7.80
CA SER A 137 -1.61 16.56 8.55
C SER A 137 -1.29 16.60 10.04
N LYS A 138 -1.46 17.78 10.64
CA LYS A 138 -1.17 18.03 12.06
C LYS A 138 -2.34 17.65 12.96
#